data_AF-A0A5S5MCF5-F1
#
_entry.id   AF-A0A5S5MCF5-F1
#
_cell.length_a   1.000
_cell.length_b   1.000
_cell.length_c   1.000
_cell.angle_alpha   90.00
_cell.angle_beta   90.00
_cell.angle_gamma   90.00
#
_symmetry.space_group_name_H-M   'P 1'
#
loop_
_entity.id
_entity.type
_entity.pdbx_description
1 polymer ?
#
loop_
_entity_poly.entity_id
_entity_poly.type
_entity_poly.pdbx_seq_one_letter_code
_entity_poly.pdbx_strand_id
1 'polypeptide(L)'
;MQRDKKLNNLGKILATLLGRHPDSQGLLPDEQGWISIKGLLQALSESPDLRGIREGDLKDICMNINDAPLEIQDEKIRAKVRSFASEACPAEKLPKILHTCVRSRAWPHVSEKGLNAAPGNPLLLSNDPQLALRMGKRKDPRPAALQVQAFRAATSGISFMRHGEHLFSAETIPTDFIQGPPVIKEEKKKKPASEKTHKPQETKLTPGSFVLRSEEEKAAIRQSKNKKDSWKNNKKRLRRQGEGFKP
;
A
#
# COMPACT_ATOMS: atom_id res chain seq x y z
N MET A 1 38.38 -4.96 -1.42
CA MET A 1 38.51 -5.88 -2.58
C MET A 1 37.31 -6.83 -2.75
N GLN A 2 36.94 -7.69 -1.80
CA GLN A 2 35.75 -8.57 -1.95
C GLN A 2 34.42 -7.81 -1.90
N ARG A 3 34.30 -6.79 -1.05
CA ARG A 3 33.10 -5.93 -0.94
C ARG A 3 32.86 -5.14 -2.23
N ASP A 4 33.90 -4.53 -2.80
CA ASP A 4 33.81 -3.70 -4.00
C ASP A 4 33.39 -4.53 -5.23
N LYS A 5 33.92 -5.76 -5.35
CA LYS A 5 33.52 -6.70 -6.40
C LYS A 5 32.04 -7.10 -6.28
N LYS A 6 31.55 -7.28 -5.04
CA LYS A 6 30.14 -7.57 -4.76
C LYS A 6 29.24 -6.38 -5.11
N LEU A 7 29.63 -5.16 -4.73
CA LEU A 7 28.90 -3.93 -5.06
C LEU A 7 28.86 -3.67 -6.57
N ASN A 8 29.97 -3.88 -7.28
CA ASN A 8 30.02 -3.80 -8.74
C ASN A 8 29.07 -4.79 -9.42
N ASN A 9 29.04 -6.04 -8.95
CA ASN A 9 28.11 -7.03 -9.49
C ASN A 9 26.66 -6.64 -9.21
N LEU A 10 26.36 -6.17 -7.99
CA LEU A 10 25.04 -5.70 -7.62
C LEU A 10 24.59 -4.51 -8.48
N GLY A 11 25.47 -3.55 -8.71
CA GLY A 11 25.21 -2.40 -9.59
C GLY A 11 24.84 -2.83 -11.02
N LYS A 12 25.54 -3.81 -11.59
CA LYS A 12 25.23 -4.35 -12.93
C LYS A 12 23.88 -5.06 -12.97
N ILE A 13 23.56 -5.86 -11.94
CA ILE A 13 22.28 -6.56 -11.82
C ILE A 13 21.15 -5.53 -11.75
N LEU A 14 21.27 -4.53 -10.88
CA LEU A 14 20.27 -3.49 -10.71
C LEU A 14 20.12 -2.62 -11.95
N ALA A 15 21.20 -2.27 -12.63
CA ALA A 15 21.14 -1.52 -13.87
C ALA A 15 20.43 -2.31 -14.99
N THR A 16 20.66 -3.62 -15.05
CA THR A 16 19.97 -4.51 -15.99
C THR A 16 18.48 -4.59 -15.66
N LEU A 17 18.15 -4.76 -14.37
CA LEU A 17 16.77 -4.84 -13.90
C LEU A 17 16.01 -3.54 -14.20
N LEU A 18 16.52 -2.41 -13.71
CA LEU A 18 15.89 -1.10 -13.84
C LEU A 18 15.93 -0.57 -15.27
N GLY A 19 16.95 -0.95 -16.05
CA GLY A 19 17.19 -0.46 -17.41
C GLY A 19 16.58 -1.32 -18.52
N ARG A 20 16.16 -2.55 -18.24
CA ARG A 20 15.57 -3.45 -19.27
C ARG A 20 14.19 -3.99 -18.90
N HIS A 21 14.02 -4.53 -17.69
CA HIS A 21 12.80 -5.26 -17.30
C HIS A 21 12.31 -4.92 -15.87
N PRO A 22 11.98 -3.64 -15.59
CA PRO A 22 11.44 -3.27 -14.27
C PRO A 22 10.06 -3.91 -14.02
N ASP A 23 9.32 -4.21 -15.08
CA ASP A 23 8.02 -4.87 -15.08
C ASP A 23 8.06 -6.30 -14.49
N SER A 24 9.17 -7.03 -14.67
CA SER A 24 9.36 -8.37 -14.10
C SER A 24 9.27 -8.41 -12.57
N GLN A 25 9.55 -7.27 -11.92
CA GLN A 25 9.44 -7.07 -10.48
C GLN A 25 8.20 -6.26 -10.11
N GLY A 26 7.30 -5.99 -11.05
CA GLY A 26 6.09 -5.22 -10.81
C GLY A 26 6.39 -3.78 -10.40
N LEU A 27 7.49 -3.22 -10.93
CA LEU A 27 7.88 -1.84 -10.74
C LEU A 27 7.51 -1.06 -11.99
N LEU A 28 6.78 0.03 -11.80
CA LEU A 28 6.47 0.97 -12.87
C LEU A 28 7.37 2.21 -12.70
N PRO A 29 8.35 2.43 -13.58
CA PRO A 29 9.09 3.70 -13.60
C PRO A 29 8.20 4.85 -14.08
N ASP A 30 8.55 6.08 -13.69
CA ASP A 30 7.99 7.28 -14.32
C ASP A 30 8.57 7.51 -15.73
N GLU A 31 8.10 8.56 -16.41
CA GLU A 31 8.52 8.92 -17.78
C GLU A 31 10.04 9.10 -17.90
N GLN A 32 10.70 9.53 -16.82
CA GLN A 32 12.13 9.75 -16.76
C GLN A 32 12.90 8.52 -16.23
N GLY A 33 12.21 7.41 -15.99
CA GLY A 33 12.78 6.13 -15.60
C GLY A 33 12.94 5.95 -14.09
N TRP A 34 12.44 6.87 -13.27
CA TRP A 34 12.63 6.83 -11.84
C TRP A 34 11.65 5.92 -11.12
N ILE A 35 12.17 5.22 -10.12
CA ILE A 35 11.42 4.33 -9.24
C ILE A 35 11.72 4.71 -7.80
N SER A 36 10.72 4.64 -6.91
CA SER A 36 10.94 4.86 -5.48
C SER A 36 11.90 3.81 -4.90
N ILE A 37 12.90 4.25 -4.14
CA ILE A 37 13.87 3.36 -3.48
C ILE A 37 13.15 2.37 -2.56
N LYS A 38 12.15 2.84 -1.82
CA LYS A 38 11.32 1.99 -0.95
C LYS A 38 10.62 0.87 -1.73
N GLY A 39 10.01 1.20 -2.86
CA GLY A 39 9.34 0.22 -3.73
C GLY A 39 10.32 -0.79 -4.31
N LEU A 40 11.49 -0.32 -4.74
CA LEU A 40 12.57 -1.19 -5.23
C LEU A 40 13.05 -2.16 -4.14
N LEU A 41 13.43 -1.66 -2.96
CA LEU A 41 13.90 -2.50 -1.86
C LEU A 41 12.87 -3.55 -1.45
N GLN A 42 11.59 -3.18 -1.46
CA GLN A 42 10.51 -4.11 -1.18
C GLN A 42 10.43 -5.21 -2.23
N ALA A 43 10.51 -4.87 -3.52
CA ALA A 43 10.55 -5.85 -4.60
C ALA A 43 11.79 -6.75 -4.54
N LEU A 44 12.97 -6.19 -4.28
CA LEU A 44 14.22 -6.94 -4.17
C LEU A 44 14.20 -7.93 -2.99
N SER A 45 13.54 -7.58 -1.88
CA SER A 45 13.45 -8.45 -0.71
C SER A 45 12.72 -9.78 -0.96
N GLU A 46 11.93 -9.85 -2.03
CA GLU A 46 11.22 -11.06 -2.47
C GLU A 46 12.17 -12.09 -3.07
N SER A 47 13.24 -11.65 -3.73
CA SER A 47 14.21 -12.52 -4.39
C SER A 47 15.25 -13.01 -3.37
N PRO A 48 15.48 -14.33 -3.21
CA PRO A 48 16.43 -14.87 -2.23
C PRO A 48 17.84 -14.28 -2.39
N ASP A 49 18.29 -14.10 -3.63
CA ASP A 49 19.64 -13.63 -3.96
C ASP A 49 19.85 -12.14 -3.67
N LEU A 50 18.75 -11.39 -3.58
CA LEU A 50 18.73 -9.94 -3.38
C LEU A 50 18.16 -9.57 -2.00
N ARG A 51 17.88 -10.59 -1.17
CA ARG A 51 17.41 -10.41 0.19
C ARG A 51 18.51 -9.80 1.05
N GLY A 52 18.21 -8.68 1.69
CA GLY A 52 19.12 -8.00 2.63
C GLY A 52 19.85 -6.80 2.05
N ILE A 53 19.63 -6.45 0.78
CA ILE A 53 20.05 -5.16 0.22
C ILE A 53 19.38 -4.04 1.00
N ARG A 54 20.17 -3.05 1.42
CA ARG A 54 19.71 -1.85 2.11
C ARG A 54 19.90 -0.64 1.23
N GLU A 55 19.22 0.46 1.59
CA GLU A 55 19.43 1.76 0.95
C GLU A 55 20.90 2.20 0.99
N GLY A 56 21.62 1.90 2.07
CA GLY A 56 23.05 2.17 2.18
C GLY A 56 23.88 1.48 1.08
N ASP A 57 23.54 0.25 0.71
CA ASP A 57 24.25 -0.46 -0.37
C ASP A 57 23.99 0.20 -1.74
N LEU A 58 22.79 0.75 -1.96
CA LEU A 58 22.46 1.49 -3.18
C LEU A 58 23.23 2.81 -3.25
N LYS A 59 23.36 3.53 -2.13
CA LYS A 59 24.15 4.75 -2.04
C LYS A 59 25.65 4.47 -2.23
N ASP A 60 26.15 3.39 -1.63
CA ASP A 60 27.53 2.93 -1.80
C ASP A 60 27.85 2.65 -3.27
N ILE A 61 26.92 2.04 -4.02
CA ILE A 61 27.06 1.82 -5.46
C ILE A 61 27.21 3.14 -6.21
N CYS A 62 26.36 4.13 -5.93
CA CYS A 62 26.40 5.40 -6.64
C CYS A 62 27.62 6.27 -6.28
N MET A 63 28.15 6.15 -5.05
CA MET A 63 29.25 6.98 -4.56
C MET A 63 30.64 6.36 -4.76
N ASN A 64 30.78 5.05 -4.59
CA ASN A 64 32.09 4.39 -4.56
C ASN A 64 32.49 3.73 -5.89
N ILE A 65 31.54 3.55 -6.82
CA ILE A 65 31.82 2.96 -8.13
C ILE A 65 32.06 4.08 -9.14
N ASN A 66 33.25 4.10 -9.73
CA ASN A 66 33.55 4.96 -10.87
C ASN A 66 32.61 4.64 -12.03
N ASP A 67 31.97 5.67 -12.56
CA ASP A 67 30.88 5.56 -13.55
C ASP A 67 29.78 4.57 -13.15
N ALA A 68 29.24 4.75 -11.94
CA ALA A 68 28.13 3.95 -11.45
C ALA A 68 26.99 3.87 -12.49
N PRO A 69 26.46 2.68 -12.82
CA PRO A 69 25.44 2.52 -13.84
C PRO A 69 24.03 2.96 -13.37
N LEU A 70 23.92 3.38 -12.12
CA LEU A 70 22.71 3.85 -11.46
C LEU A 70 22.85 5.31 -11.07
N GLU A 71 21.71 5.98 -10.94
CA GLU A 71 21.61 7.34 -10.44
C GLU A 71 20.53 7.39 -9.36
N ILE A 72 20.83 8.08 -8.26
CA ILE A 72 19.89 8.33 -7.16
C ILE A 72 19.66 9.83 -7.07
N GLN A 73 18.39 10.23 -7.04
CA GLN A 73 17.96 11.59 -6.79
C GLN A 73 16.83 11.55 -5.75
N ASP A 74 17.03 12.26 -4.64
CA ASP A 74 16.13 12.23 -3.48
C ASP A 74 15.86 10.79 -2.99
N GLU A 75 14.60 10.37 -2.99
CA GLU A 75 14.15 9.01 -2.63
C GLU A 75 13.89 8.12 -3.86
N LYS A 76 14.41 8.50 -5.02
CA LYS A 76 14.22 7.81 -6.29
C LYS A 76 15.55 7.30 -6.86
N ILE A 77 15.47 6.21 -7.61
CA ILE A 77 16.59 5.56 -8.29
C ILE A 77 16.22 5.19 -9.72
N ARG A 78 17.18 5.31 -10.64
CA ARG A 78 17.06 4.86 -12.03
C ARG A 78 18.37 4.28 -12.56
N ALA A 79 18.30 3.52 -13.65
CA ALA A 79 19.47 3.18 -14.44
C ALA A 79 19.82 4.32 -15.40
N LYS A 80 21.12 4.60 -15.59
CA LYS A 80 21.58 5.60 -16.56
C LYS A 80 21.23 5.19 -18.00
N VAL A 81 21.46 3.91 -18.33
CA VAL A 81 21.14 3.32 -19.63
C VAL A 81 19.81 2.58 -19.52
N ARG A 82 18.88 2.92 -20.41
CA ARG A 82 17.54 2.33 -20.50
C ARG A 82 17.29 1.85 -21.91
N SER A 83 16.76 0.64 -22.05
CA SER A 83 16.40 0.04 -23.34
C SER A 83 14.92 -0.33 -23.45
N PHE A 84 14.13 -0.17 -22.38
CA PHE A 84 12.68 -0.28 -22.46
C PHE A 84 12.09 1.04 -22.94
N ALA A 85 11.04 0.96 -23.76
CA ALA A 85 10.23 2.13 -24.07
C ALA A 85 9.61 2.63 -22.76
N SER A 86 9.97 3.85 -22.34
CA SER A 86 9.33 4.49 -21.19
C SER A 86 7.87 4.86 -21.48
N GLU A 87 7.51 4.85 -22.76
CA GLU A 87 6.18 5.19 -23.24
C GLU A 87 5.24 4.00 -23.11
N ALA A 88 4.22 4.25 -22.30
CA ALA A 88 2.97 3.51 -22.28
C ALA A 88 2.50 3.31 -23.74
N CYS A 89 2.59 2.09 -24.25
CA CYS A 89 2.07 1.78 -25.58
C CYS A 89 0.62 1.31 -25.45
N PRO A 90 -0.30 1.73 -26.34
CA PRO A 90 -1.59 1.08 -26.47
C PRO A 90 -1.38 -0.43 -26.60
N ALA A 91 -2.09 -1.21 -25.79
CA ALA A 91 -1.91 -2.66 -25.77
C ALA A 91 -2.50 -3.31 -27.03
N GLU A 92 -1.78 -3.26 -28.16
CA GLU A 92 -2.19 -3.89 -29.43
C GLU A 92 -2.53 -5.38 -29.27
N LYS A 93 -1.83 -6.05 -28.34
CA LYS A 93 -2.05 -7.44 -27.94
C LYS A 93 -2.34 -7.50 -26.44
N LEU A 94 -3.55 -7.11 -26.04
CA LEU A 94 -4.01 -7.22 -24.67
C LEU A 94 -4.41 -8.67 -24.34
N PRO A 95 -3.89 -9.26 -23.25
CA PRO A 95 -4.36 -10.56 -22.78
C PRO A 95 -5.86 -10.55 -22.46
N LYS A 96 -6.52 -11.72 -22.57
CA LYS A 96 -7.95 -11.85 -22.24
C LYS A 96 -8.23 -11.53 -20.77
N ILE A 97 -7.33 -11.97 -19.89
CA ILE A 97 -7.42 -11.81 -18.45
C ILE A 97 -6.13 -11.17 -17.96
N LEU A 98 -6.28 -10.18 -17.08
CA LEU A 98 -5.21 -9.62 -16.29
C LEU A 98 -5.51 -9.83 -14.80
N HIS A 99 -4.47 -9.78 -13.99
CA HIS A 99 -4.53 -10.03 -12.56
C HIS A 99 -4.10 -8.77 -11.80
N THR A 100 -4.79 -8.48 -10.71
CA THR A 100 -4.39 -7.43 -9.78
C THR A 100 -4.74 -7.83 -8.37
N CYS A 101 -4.30 -7.03 -7.41
CA CYS A 101 -4.53 -7.28 -6.00
C CYS A 101 -4.94 -6.00 -5.30
N VAL A 102 -5.95 -6.11 -4.45
CA VAL A 102 -6.38 -5.04 -3.55
C VAL A 102 -6.17 -5.45 -2.11
N ARG A 103 -6.11 -4.46 -1.21
CA ARG A 103 -6.11 -4.73 0.23
C ARG A 103 -7.39 -5.47 0.59
N SER A 104 -7.33 -6.43 1.50
CA SER A 104 -8.50 -7.22 1.91
C SER A 104 -9.67 -6.32 2.35
N ARG A 105 -9.36 -5.26 3.13
CA ARG A 105 -10.35 -4.28 3.59
C ARG A 105 -10.97 -3.40 2.49
N ALA A 106 -10.31 -3.29 1.34
CA ALA A 106 -10.78 -2.49 0.21
C ALA A 106 -11.68 -3.31 -0.74
N TRP A 107 -11.59 -4.64 -0.70
CA TRP A 107 -12.34 -5.50 -1.60
C TRP A 107 -13.86 -5.27 -1.58
N PRO A 108 -14.56 -5.18 -0.43
CA PRO A 108 -16.00 -4.92 -0.42
C PRO A 108 -16.39 -3.61 -1.12
N HIS A 109 -15.52 -2.60 -1.06
CA HIS A 109 -15.75 -1.33 -1.73
C HIS A 109 -15.52 -1.44 -3.24
N VAL A 110 -14.46 -2.14 -3.63
CA VAL A 110 -14.11 -2.37 -5.04
C VAL A 110 -15.14 -3.25 -5.73
N SER A 111 -15.72 -4.23 -5.03
CA SER A 111 -16.81 -5.05 -5.60
C SER A 111 -18.08 -4.26 -5.88
N GLU A 112 -18.29 -3.12 -5.20
CA GLU A 112 -19.46 -2.27 -5.41
C GLU A 112 -19.21 -1.12 -6.40
N LYS A 113 -17.99 -0.56 -6.40
CA LYS A 113 -17.68 0.66 -7.18
C LYS A 113 -16.68 0.46 -8.32
N GLY A 114 -16.09 -0.72 -8.43
CA GLY A 114 -15.00 -1.00 -9.34
C GLY A 114 -13.65 -0.50 -8.82
N LEU A 115 -12.64 -0.58 -9.67
CA LEU A 115 -11.31 -0.05 -9.42
C LEU A 115 -11.18 1.32 -10.06
N ASN A 116 -10.75 2.30 -9.28
CA ASN A 116 -10.42 3.64 -9.75
C ASN A 116 -8.98 3.97 -9.35
N ALA A 117 -8.20 4.43 -10.32
CA ALA A 117 -6.86 4.95 -10.09
C ALA A 117 -6.92 6.21 -9.24
N ALA A 118 -5.89 6.41 -8.43
CA ALA A 118 -5.66 7.71 -7.83
C ALA A 118 -4.94 8.61 -8.86
N PRO A 119 -5.12 9.94 -8.81
CA PRO A 119 -4.37 10.85 -9.67
C PRO A 119 -2.86 10.61 -9.56
N GLY A 120 -2.21 10.36 -10.70
CA GLY A 120 -0.77 10.06 -10.77
C GLY A 120 -0.37 8.64 -10.33
N ASN A 121 -1.32 7.76 -10.00
CA ASN A 121 -1.04 6.36 -9.64
C ASN A 121 -2.03 5.42 -10.35
N PRO A 122 -1.71 5.00 -11.58
CA PRO A 122 -2.60 4.17 -12.38
C PRO A 122 -2.75 2.79 -11.74
N LEU A 123 -3.86 2.11 -12.06
CA LEU A 123 -4.10 0.75 -11.60
C LEU A 123 -3.10 -0.18 -12.27
N LEU A 124 -2.23 -0.81 -11.49
CA LEU A 124 -1.30 -1.81 -12.01
C LEU A 124 -1.95 -3.18 -12.08
N LEU A 125 -1.83 -3.80 -13.25
CA LEU A 125 -2.32 -5.12 -13.59
C LEU A 125 -1.15 -5.93 -14.15
N SER A 126 -1.22 -7.26 -14.04
CA SER A 126 -0.22 -8.16 -14.61
C SER A 126 -0.87 -9.31 -15.36
N ASN A 127 -0.19 -9.82 -16.39
CA ASN A 127 -0.58 -11.08 -17.03
C ASN A 127 -0.23 -12.31 -16.18
N ASP A 128 0.64 -12.18 -15.18
CA ASP A 128 1.02 -13.24 -14.26
C ASP A 128 0.30 -13.08 -12.89
N PRO A 129 -0.53 -14.07 -12.49
CA PRO A 129 -1.16 -14.08 -11.18
C PRO A 129 -0.17 -14.00 -10.01
N GLN A 130 1.01 -14.62 -10.13
CA GLN A 130 2.00 -14.65 -9.05
C GLN A 130 2.65 -13.28 -8.88
N LEU A 131 3.02 -12.61 -9.98
CA LEU A 131 3.49 -11.23 -9.94
C LEU A 131 2.44 -10.28 -9.33
N ALA A 132 1.18 -10.38 -9.74
CA ALA A 132 0.10 -9.58 -9.16
C ALA A 132 -0.05 -9.81 -7.64
N LEU A 133 0.05 -11.07 -7.20
CA LEU A 133 0.00 -11.42 -5.78
C LEU A 133 1.20 -10.87 -5.01
N ARG A 134 2.40 -10.93 -5.57
CA ARG A 134 3.61 -10.32 -4.98
C ARG A 134 3.43 -8.83 -4.80
N MET A 135 3.01 -8.11 -5.84
CA MET A 135 2.68 -6.68 -5.77
C MET A 135 1.61 -6.37 -4.71
N GLY A 136 0.59 -7.22 -4.57
CA GLY A 136 -0.42 -7.10 -3.52
C GLY A 136 0.14 -7.26 -2.11
N LYS A 137 0.98 -8.28 -1.92
CA LYS A 137 1.63 -8.62 -0.63
C LYS A 137 2.49 -7.48 -0.09
N ARG A 138 3.03 -6.64 -0.98
CA ARG A 138 3.74 -5.41 -0.60
C ARG A 138 2.87 -4.43 0.19
N LYS A 139 1.58 -4.39 -0.08
CA LYS A 139 0.63 -3.43 0.51
C LYS A 139 -0.20 -4.03 1.64
N ASP A 140 -0.44 -5.34 1.62
CA ASP A 140 -1.27 -6.08 2.58
C ASP A 140 -0.79 -7.54 2.63
N PRO A 141 -0.49 -8.13 3.81
CA PRO A 141 -0.02 -9.52 3.89
C PRO A 141 -1.01 -10.55 3.34
N ARG A 142 -2.31 -10.24 3.32
CA ARG A 142 -3.36 -11.08 2.74
C ARG A 142 -4.17 -10.25 1.74
N PRO A 143 -3.65 -9.97 0.55
CA PRO A 143 -4.38 -9.20 -0.44
C PRO A 143 -5.50 -10.06 -1.07
N ALA A 144 -6.58 -9.42 -1.49
CA ALA A 144 -7.59 -10.06 -2.32
C ALA A 144 -7.12 -10.08 -3.77
N ALA A 145 -6.92 -11.27 -4.33
CA ALA A 145 -6.54 -11.46 -5.72
C ALA A 145 -7.75 -11.28 -6.63
N LEU A 146 -7.62 -10.40 -7.62
CA LEU A 146 -8.66 -10.06 -8.57
C LEU A 146 -8.25 -10.47 -9.98
N GLN A 147 -9.22 -10.92 -10.74
CA GLN A 147 -9.13 -11.16 -12.18
C GLN A 147 -9.91 -10.06 -12.90
N VAL A 148 -9.32 -9.51 -13.95
CA VAL A 148 -9.89 -8.47 -14.78
C VAL A 148 -10.05 -9.03 -16.19
N GLN A 149 -11.27 -8.99 -16.74
CA GLN A 149 -11.55 -9.33 -18.13
C GLN A 149 -11.08 -8.21 -19.07
N ALA A 150 -9.77 -8.09 -19.22
CA ALA A 150 -9.13 -6.95 -19.89
C ALA A 150 -9.56 -6.79 -21.36
N PHE A 151 -9.66 -7.89 -22.12
CA PHE A 151 -10.13 -7.83 -23.50
C PHE A 151 -11.57 -7.30 -23.61
N ARG A 152 -12.48 -7.78 -22.77
CA ARG A 152 -13.88 -7.34 -22.75
C ARG A 152 -13.98 -5.87 -22.32
N ALA A 153 -13.22 -5.48 -21.30
CA ALA A 153 -13.11 -4.10 -20.85
C ALA A 153 -12.62 -3.16 -21.98
N ALA A 154 -11.59 -3.58 -22.72
CA ALA A 154 -11.06 -2.82 -23.86
C ALA A 154 -12.10 -2.66 -24.98
N THR A 155 -12.83 -3.72 -25.32
CA THR A 155 -13.93 -3.63 -26.31
C THR A 155 -15.08 -2.73 -25.86
N SER A 156 -15.23 -2.49 -24.56
CA SER A 156 -16.19 -1.55 -23.99
C SER A 156 -15.65 -0.13 -23.83
N GLY A 157 -14.46 0.17 -24.37
CA GLY A 157 -13.88 1.52 -24.39
C GLY A 157 -12.90 1.84 -23.25
N ILE A 158 -12.48 0.85 -22.46
CA ILE A 158 -11.50 1.07 -21.38
C ILE A 158 -10.08 0.98 -21.94
N SER A 159 -9.31 2.05 -21.76
CA SER A 159 -7.92 2.11 -22.22
C SER A 159 -6.99 1.35 -21.28
N PHE A 160 -6.20 0.45 -21.86
CA PHE A 160 -5.10 -0.23 -21.18
C PHE A 160 -3.78 0.15 -21.85
N MET A 161 -2.80 0.51 -21.03
CA MET A 161 -1.44 0.76 -21.47
C MET A 161 -0.55 -0.41 -21.07
N ARG A 162 0.34 -0.82 -21.97
CA ARG A 162 1.32 -1.87 -21.70
C ARG A 162 2.65 -1.26 -21.26
N HIS A 163 3.24 -1.84 -20.22
CA HIS A 163 4.54 -1.48 -19.65
C HIS A 163 5.44 -2.72 -19.63
N GLY A 164 6.28 -2.86 -20.65
CA GLY A 164 7.09 -4.07 -20.82
C GLY A 164 6.25 -5.28 -21.24
N GLU A 165 6.59 -6.45 -20.70
CA GLU A 165 5.97 -7.73 -21.07
C GLU A 165 4.89 -8.15 -20.05
N HIS A 166 5.12 -7.87 -18.76
CA HIS A 166 4.31 -8.42 -17.68
C HIS A 166 3.35 -7.43 -17.02
N LEU A 167 3.52 -6.13 -17.26
CA LEU A 167 2.80 -5.08 -16.53
C LEU A 167 1.91 -4.28 -17.47
N PHE A 168 0.72 -3.96 -16.98
CA PHE A 168 -0.29 -3.18 -17.69
C PHE A 168 -0.88 -2.16 -16.73
N SER A 169 -1.38 -1.05 -17.26
CA SER A 169 -2.03 -0.04 -16.47
C SER A 169 -3.37 0.42 -17.04
N ALA A 170 -4.30 0.77 -16.16
CA ALA A 170 -5.58 1.36 -16.51
C ALA A 170 -5.96 2.46 -15.51
N GLU A 171 -6.83 3.38 -15.92
CA GLU A 171 -7.36 4.42 -15.02
C GLU A 171 -8.57 3.93 -14.23
N THR A 172 -9.53 3.32 -14.90
CA THR A 172 -10.79 2.90 -14.30
C THR A 172 -11.20 1.54 -14.84
N ILE A 173 -11.67 0.67 -13.95
CA ILE A 173 -12.18 -0.66 -14.30
C ILE A 173 -13.51 -0.84 -13.57
N PRO A 174 -14.65 -0.82 -14.29
CA PRO A 174 -15.97 -1.11 -13.74
C PRO A 174 -16.07 -2.51 -13.12
N THR A 175 -17.03 -2.67 -12.21
CA THR A 175 -17.32 -3.93 -11.50
C THR A 175 -17.59 -5.10 -12.45
N ASP A 176 -18.21 -4.84 -13.60
CA ASP A 176 -18.67 -5.87 -14.54
C ASP A 176 -17.52 -6.69 -15.15
N PHE A 177 -16.30 -6.15 -15.11
CA PHE A 177 -15.10 -6.79 -15.63
C PHE A 177 -14.21 -7.37 -14.53
N ILE A 178 -14.59 -7.23 -13.26
CA ILE A 178 -13.78 -7.64 -12.11
C ILE A 178 -14.39 -8.89 -11.49
N GLN A 179 -13.55 -9.90 -11.28
CA GLN A 179 -13.89 -11.10 -10.53
C GLN A 179 -12.91 -11.22 -9.36
N GLY A 180 -13.41 -11.61 -8.20
CA GLY A 180 -12.61 -11.72 -6.99
C GLY A 180 -13.20 -12.72 -6.01
N PRO A 181 -12.56 -12.89 -4.84
CA PRO A 181 -13.04 -13.80 -3.81
C PRO A 181 -14.45 -13.39 -3.35
N PRO A 182 -15.29 -14.32 -2.88
CA PRO A 182 -16.62 -13.99 -2.38
C PRO A 182 -16.49 -12.95 -1.26
N VAL A 183 -17.19 -11.82 -1.42
CA VAL A 183 -17.27 -10.80 -0.38
C VAL A 183 -18.13 -11.41 0.73
N ILE A 184 -17.49 -11.97 1.76
CA ILE A 184 -18.19 -12.19 3.03
C ILE A 184 -18.48 -10.80 3.55
N LYS A 185 -19.72 -10.35 3.33
CA LYS A 185 -20.26 -9.19 4.04
C LYS A 185 -20.30 -9.61 5.50
N GLU A 186 -19.18 -9.47 6.20
CA GLU A 186 -19.24 -9.15 7.60
C GLU A 186 -20.03 -7.85 7.63
N GLU A 187 -21.34 -7.99 7.86
CA GLU A 187 -22.12 -6.93 8.43
C GLU A 187 -21.27 -6.42 9.58
N LYS A 188 -20.58 -5.30 9.34
CA LYS A 188 -20.16 -4.46 10.43
C LYS A 188 -21.46 -4.27 11.17
N LYS A 189 -21.66 -5.03 12.25
CA LYS A 189 -22.54 -4.66 13.34
C LYS A 189 -22.22 -3.20 13.49
N LYS A 190 -23.14 -2.35 13.00
CA LYS A 190 -23.12 -0.94 13.31
C LYS A 190 -22.96 -1.01 14.81
N LYS A 191 -21.77 -0.67 15.34
CA LYS A 191 -21.70 -0.21 16.72
C LYS A 191 -22.87 0.77 16.75
N PRO A 192 -23.91 0.54 17.57
CA PRO A 192 -25.09 1.39 17.57
C PRO A 192 -24.51 2.79 17.56
N ALA A 193 -24.93 3.57 16.55
CA ALA A 193 -24.50 4.94 16.38
C ALA A 193 -24.41 5.48 17.78
N SER A 194 -23.21 5.87 18.24
CA SER A 194 -23.09 6.52 19.52
C SER A 194 -24.07 7.66 19.40
N GLU A 195 -25.21 7.47 20.05
CA GLU A 195 -26.29 8.43 20.12
C GLU A 195 -25.54 9.69 20.47
N LYS A 196 -25.68 10.71 19.62
CA LYS A 196 -25.02 11.98 19.85
C LYS A 196 -25.40 12.35 21.27
N THR A 197 -24.52 12.10 22.24
CA THR A 197 -24.63 12.68 23.55
C THR A 197 -24.49 14.14 23.21
N HIS A 198 -25.63 14.82 23.14
CA HIS A 198 -25.71 16.24 23.30
C HIS A 198 -24.72 16.54 24.42
N LYS A 199 -23.62 17.23 24.09
CA LYS A 199 -22.87 17.93 25.11
C LYS A 199 -23.94 18.65 25.92
N PRO A 200 -24.04 18.47 27.24
CA PRO A 200 -24.88 19.35 28.04
C PRO A 200 -24.44 20.75 27.64
N GLN A 201 -25.38 21.54 27.14
CA GLN A 201 -25.14 22.96 26.92
C GLN A 201 -24.47 23.48 28.18
N GLU A 202 -23.32 24.11 28.05
CA GLU A 202 -22.70 24.83 29.15
C GLU A 202 -23.70 25.90 29.57
N THR A 203 -24.52 25.60 30.59
CA THR A 203 -25.26 26.63 31.31
C THR A 203 -24.20 27.57 31.83
N LYS A 204 -24.15 28.79 31.27
CA LYS A 204 -23.29 29.87 31.75
C LYS A 204 -23.69 30.13 33.20
N LEU A 205 -23.00 29.50 34.14
CA LEU A 205 -23.20 29.72 35.57
C LEU A 205 -22.62 31.10 35.89
N THR A 206 -23.48 32.02 36.31
CA THR A 206 -23.04 33.28 36.91
C THR A 206 -22.51 33.00 38.33
N PRO A 207 -21.51 33.75 38.81
CA PRO A 207 -20.98 33.59 40.17
C PRO A 207 -22.11 33.71 41.20
N GLY A 208 -22.31 32.67 42.02
CA GLY A 208 -23.33 32.63 43.08
C GLY A 208 -24.54 31.70 42.81
N SER A 209 -24.62 31.03 41.66
CA SER A 209 -25.70 30.06 41.40
C SER A 209 -25.29 28.62 41.75
N PHE A 210 -26.08 27.96 42.61
CA PHE A 210 -25.92 26.55 42.97
C PHE A 210 -26.99 25.72 42.23
N VAL A 211 -26.59 24.76 41.39
CA VAL A 211 -27.53 23.88 40.68
C VAL A 211 -27.80 22.65 41.53
N LEU A 212 -29.06 22.46 41.94
CA LEU A 212 -29.50 21.21 42.57
C LEU A 212 -29.47 20.09 41.52
N ARG A 213 -28.44 19.24 41.60
CA ARG A 213 -28.32 18.04 40.78
C ARG A 213 -29.04 16.88 41.43
N SER A 214 -29.82 16.13 40.64
CA SER A 214 -30.50 14.91 41.06
C SER A 214 -29.50 13.86 41.59
N GLU A 215 -29.94 13.00 42.49
CA GLU A 215 -29.14 11.89 43.03
C GLU A 215 -28.65 10.94 41.93
N GLU A 216 -29.43 10.78 40.86
CA GLU A 216 -29.09 9.98 39.69
C GLU A 216 -27.90 10.58 38.92
N GLU A 217 -27.84 11.91 38.78
CA GLU A 217 -26.71 12.60 38.13
C GLU A 217 -25.44 12.51 38.98
N LYS A 218 -25.56 12.59 40.31
CA LYS A 218 -24.43 12.40 41.22
C LYS A 218 -23.90 10.96 41.14
N ALA A 219 -24.79 9.97 41.02
CA ALA A 219 -24.43 8.58 40.84
C ALA A 219 -23.70 8.32 39.50
N ALA A 220 -24.20 8.89 38.40
CA ALA A 220 -23.56 8.76 37.08
C ALA A 220 -22.15 9.38 37.03
N ILE A 221 -21.97 10.54 37.66
CA ILE A 221 -20.64 11.19 37.77
C ILE A 221 -19.69 10.33 38.61
N ARG A 222 -20.15 9.77 39.74
CA ARG A 222 -19.35 8.86 40.58
C ARG A 222 -18.94 7.59 39.84
N GLN A 223 -19.85 6.97 39.09
CA GLN A 223 -19.56 5.78 38.29
C GLN A 223 -18.52 6.06 37.19
N SER A 224 -18.62 7.22 36.52
CA SER A 224 -17.66 7.60 35.48
C SER A 224 -16.24 7.85 36.05
N LYS A 225 -16.14 8.46 37.23
CA LYS A 225 -14.85 8.65 37.94
C LYS A 225 -14.24 7.32 38.35
N ASN A 226 -15.01 6.41 38.95
CA ASN A 226 -14.53 5.07 39.32
C ASN A 226 -14.02 4.27 38.11
N LYS A 227 -14.70 4.36 36.96
CA LYS A 227 -14.27 3.68 35.72
C LYS A 227 -12.95 4.25 35.18
N LYS A 228 -12.73 5.56 35.32
CA LYS A 228 -11.51 6.25 34.88
C LYS A 228 -10.31 5.92 35.78
N ASP A 229 -10.53 5.81 37.08
CA ASP A 229 -9.49 5.41 38.04
C ASP A 229 -9.12 3.93 37.94
N SER A 230 -10.11 3.06 37.70
CA SER A 230 -9.88 1.63 37.42
C SER A 230 -9.00 1.42 36.17
N TRP A 231 -9.31 2.11 35.07
CA TRP A 231 -8.48 2.07 33.85
C TRP A 231 -7.05 2.56 34.09
N LYS A 232 -6.87 3.66 34.85
CA LYS A 232 -5.54 4.21 35.16
C LYS A 232 -4.73 3.25 36.03
N ASN A 233 -5.35 2.63 37.02
CA ASN A 233 -4.69 1.65 37.88
C ASN A 233 -4.32 0.38 37.11
N ASN A 234 -5.18 -0.09 36.19
CA ASN A 234 -4.88 -1.24 35.35
C ASN A 234 -3.70 -0.97 34.41
N LYS A 235 -3.67 0.21 33.77
CA LYS A 235 -2.55 0.65 32.90
C LYS A 235 -1.23 0.81 33.66
N LYS A 236 -1.26 1.19 34.94
CA LYS A 236 -0.07 1.31 35.80
C LYS A 236 0.42 -0.07 36.29
N ARG A 237 -0.49 -1.02 36.50
CA ARG A 237 -0.19 -2.41 36.86
C ARG A 237 0.45 -3.17 35.68
N LEU A 238 -0.09 -3.01 34.47
CA LEU A 238 0.46 -3.53 33.21
C LEU A 238 1.84 -2.97 32.84
N ARG A 239 2.24 -1.80 33.38
CA ARG A 239 3.62 -1.26 33.23
C ARG A 239 4.63 -1.80 34.24
N ARG A 240 4.17 -2.35 35.38
CA ARG A 240 5.04 -2.85 36.46
C ARG A 240 5.32 -4.34 36.35
N GLN A 241 4.36 -5.10 35.86
CA GLN A 241 4.58 -6.48 35.41
C GLN A 241 5.13 -6.36 34.00
N GLY A 242 6.41 -6.67 33.79
CA GLY A 242 7.11 -6.51 32.51
C GLY A 242 6.61 -7.40 31.37
N GLU A 243 5.31 -7.60 31.24
CA GLU A 243 4.67 -8.14 30.04
C GLU A 243 4.57 -7.03 29.01
N GLY A 244 5.74 -6.69 28.46
CA GLY A 244 5.83 -6.07 27.15
C GLY A 244 5.15 -6.99 26.15
N PHE A 245 3.95 -6.62 25.77
CA PHE A 245 3.25 -7.09 24.58
C PHE A 245 4.21 -7.04 23.38
N LYS A 246 4.72 -8.21 22.97
CA LYS A 246 5.04 -8.51 21.57
C LYS A 246 3.69 -8.72 20.85
N PRO A 247 3.50 -8.30 19.59
CA PRO A 247 4.43 -7.72 18.63
C PRO A 247 4.29 -6.20 18.42
#